data_AF-A0A521ZUA4-F1
#
_entry.id   AF-A0A521ZUA4-F1
#
_cell.length_a   1.000
_cell.length_b   1.000
_cell.length_c   1.000
_cell.angle_alpha   90.00
_cell.angle_beta   90.00
_cell.angle_gamma   90.00
#
_symmetry.space_group_name_H-M   'P 1'
#
loop_
_entity.id
_entity.type
_entity.pdbx_description
1 polymer ?
#
loop_
_entity_poly.entity_id
_entity_poly.type
_entity_poly.pdbx_seq_one_letter_code
_entity_poly.pdbx_strand_id
1 'polypeptide(L)'
;MEDKIKNLNELIEKVDHMKKQDKLDLSSDQDLSIAIMNLVSIEEHFFFTGAKLQKPEYFDLLQEVRKMRGDLLRMIVKNPEGEQWCISKHLLAASMRLMEVGTKQQGMGKKEEAQNLFQKAYDLYSLFWGINMHVVGVSDVKKIDEGALDKHDEKKTGFMGKLGELVKKAIDCCIE
;
A
#
# COMPACT_ATOMS: atom_id res chain seq x y z
N MET A 1 -28.45 17.12 -0.73
CA MET A 1 -27.00 17.32 -0.52
C MET A 1 -26.69 16.87 0.89
N GLU A 2 -26.67 15.56 1.18
CA GLU A 2 -26.63 15.10 2.58
C GLU A 2 -26.18 13.64 2.79
N ASP A 3 -25.35 13.05 1.91
CA ASP A 3 -24.91 11.64 2.05
C ASP A 3 -23.39 11.44 2.08
N LYS A 4 -22.59 12.50 2.22
CA LYS A 4 -21.10 12.39 2.21
C LYS A 4 -20.45 12.12 3.57
N ILE A 5 -21.22 12.04 4.67
CA ILE A 5 -20.63 12.15 6.02
C ILE A 5 -20.84 10.91 6.92
N LYS A 6 -21.82 10.04 6.67
CA LYS A 6 -22.09 8.92 7.62
C LYS A 6 -21.01 7.82 7.63
N ASN A 7 -20.41 7.48 6.49
CA ASN A 7 -19.55 6.29 6.41
C ASN A 7 -18.08 6.52 6.80
N LEU A 8 -17.50 7.70 6.56
CA LEU A 8 -16.06 7.92 6.78
C LEU A 8 -15.72 8.07 8.26
N ASN A 9 -16.53 8.82 9.00
CA ASN A 9 -16.29 9.04 10.42
C ASN A 9 -16.43 7.74 11.22
N GLU A 10 -17.41 6.89 10.88
CA GLU A 10 -17.56 5.55 11.47
C GLU A 10 -16.34 4.65 11.16
N LEU A 11 -15.80 4.74 9.95
CA LEU A 11 -14.57 4.03 9.55
C LEU A 11 -13.34 4.52 10.32
N ILE A 12 -13.21 5.83 10.52
CA ILE A 12 -12.14 6.43 11.33
C ILE A 12 -12.28 6.02 12.79
N GLU A 13 -13.49 6.09 13.35
CA GLU A 13 -13.78 5.67 14.73
C GLU A 13 -13.48 4.18 14.92
N LYS A 14 -13.79 3.33 13.92
CA LYS A 14 -13.45 1.91 13.94
C LYS A 14 -11.94 1.70 13.98
N VAL A 15 -11.17 2.44 13.17
CA VAL A 15 -9.70 2.37 13.20
C VAL A 15 -9.15 2.87 14.54
N ASP A 16 -9.66 3.98 15.06
CA ASP A 16 -9.24 4.53 16.36
C ASP A 16 -9.57 3.58 17.52
N HIS A 17 -10.69 2.87 17.44
CA HIS A 17 -11.06 1.85 18.40
C HIS A 17 -10.14 0.63 18.29
N MET A 18 -9.81 0.18 17.07
CA MET A 18 -8.85 -0.90 16.83
C MET A 18 -7.44 -0.56 17.31
N LYS A 19 -6.96 0.68 17.08
CA LYS A 19 -5.71 1.20 17.66
C LYS A 19 -5.69 1.06 19.19
N LYS A 20 -6.81 1.39 19.85
CA LYS A 20 -6.94 1.37 21.32
C LYS A 20 -7.10 -0.03 21.90
N GLN A 21 -7.80 -0.94 21.21
CA GLN A 21 -8.08 -2.29 21.71
C GLN A 21 -6.99 -3.31 21.36
N ASP A 22 -6.46 -3.31 20.13
CA ASP A 22 -5.57 -4.38 19.63
C ASP A 22 -4.07 -4.07 19.76
N LYS A 23 -3.68 -2.96 20.41
CA LYS A 23 -2.28 -2.48 20.40
C LYS A 23 -1.67 -2.44 18.98
N LEU A 24 -2.48 -2.11 17.97
CA LEU A 24 -2.00 -1.94 16.60
C LEU A 24 -1.08 -0.72 16.57
N ASP A 25 0.23 -0.99 16.50
CA ASP A 25 1.25 0.05 16.32
C ASP A 25 1.38 0.35 14.83
N LEU A 26 0.44 1.15 14.33
CA LEU A 26 0.39 1.54 12.93
C LEU A 26 1.60 2.38 12.48
N SER A 27 2.32 3.01 13.41
CA SER A 27 3.57 3.72 13.13
C SER A 27 4.67 2.70 12.78
N SER A 28 4.92 1.75 13.69
CA SER A 28 5.91 0.69 13.46
C SER A 28 5.54 -0.18 12.26
N ASP A 29 4.26 -0.51 12.07
CA ASP A 29 3.80 -1.31 10.93
C ASP A 29 3.94 -0.56 9.60
N GLN A 30 3.85 0.78 9.62
CA GLN A 30 4.16 1.61 8.45
C GLN A 30 5.62 1.50 8.06
N ASP A 31 6.54 1.71 8.99
CA ASP A 31 7.97 1.56 8.73
C ASP A 31 8.30 0.15 8.23
N LEU A 32 7.67 -0.84 8.84
CA LEU A 32 7.82 -2.23 8.44
C LEU A 32 7.32 -2.48 7.01
N SER A 33 6.22 -1.85 6.60
CA SER A 33 5.71 -1.94 5.22
C SER A 33 6.70 -1.37 4.21
N ILE A 34 7.43 -0.30 4.55
CA ILE A 34 8.48 0.28 3.71
C ILE A 34 9.72 -0.63 3.68
N ALA A 35 10.09 -1.23 4.81
CA ALA A 35 11.16 -2.23 4.85
C ALA A 35 10.84 -3.41 3.92
N ILE A 36 9.60 -3.90 3.93
CA ILE A 36 9.14 -4.97 3.02
C ILE A 36 9.25 -4.54 1.55
N MET A 37 8.84 -3.31 1.20
CA MET A 37 9.01 -2.78 -0.16
C MET A 37 10.49 -2.83 -0.59
N ASN A 38 11.39 -2.36 0.27
CA ASN A 38 12.83 -2.36 0.00
C ASN A 38 13.38 -3.79 -0.17
N LEU A 39 12.94 -4.76 0.63
CA LEU A 39 13.33 -6.16 0.46
C LEU A 39 12.86 -6.73 -0.89
N VAL A 40 11.65 -6.40 -1.36
CA VAL A 40 11.21 -6.77 -2.73
C VAL A 40 12.17 -6.18 -3.77
N SER A 41 12.58 -4.92 -3.62
CA SER A 41 13.54 -4.29 -4.52
C SER A 41 14.90 -5.00 -4.49
N ILE A 42 15.38 -5.44 -3.32
CA ILE A 42 16.64 -6.20 -3.20
C ILE A 42 16.54 -7.57 -3.89
N GLU A 43 15.42 -8.30 -3.73
CA GLU A 43 15.17 -9.57 -4.45
C GLU A 43 15.36 -9.39 -5.96
N GLU A 44 14.78 -8.33 -6.53
CA GLU A 44 14.92 -8.03 -7.95
C GLU A 44 16.37 -7.69 -8.35
N HIS A 45 17.09 -6.90 -7.54
CA HIS A 45 18.48 -6.56 -7.81
C HIS A 45 19.38 -7.79 -7.80
N PHE A 46 19.19 -8.73 -6.87
CA PHE A 46 19.90 -10.00 -6.86
C PHE A 46 19.55 -10.86 -8.07
N PHE A 47 18.27 -10.96 -8.44
CA PHE A 47 17.87 -11.65 -9.66
C PHE A 47 18.58 -11.10 -10.90
N PHE A 48 18.53 -9.79 -11.12
CA PHE A 48 19.18 -9.17 -12.29
C PHE A 48 20.69 -9.33 -12.26
N THR A 49 21.32 -9.24 -11.09
CA THR A 49 22.77 -9.38 -10.95
C THR A 49 23.22 -10.80 -11.25
N GLY A 50 22.55 -11.81 -10.67
CA GLY A 50 22.82 -13.22 -10.94
C GLY A 50 22.64 -13.57 -12.41
N ALA A 51 21.56 -13.08 -13.04
CA ALA A 51 21.31 -13.30 -14.46
C ALA A 51 22.34 -12.61 -15.37
N LYS A 52 22.67 -11.34 -15.11
CA LYS A 52 23.63 -10.57 -15.94
C LYS A 52 25.05 -11.09 -15.83
N LEU A 53 25.47 -11.48 -14.62
CA LEU A 53 26.83 -11.96 -14.36
C LEU A 53 26.98 -13.47 -14.53
N GLN A 54 25.87 -14.19 -14.75
CA GLN A 54 25.82 -15.66 -14.76
C GLN A 54 26.41 -16.27 -13.48
N LYS A 55 26.10 -15.66 -12.34
CA LYS A 55 26.59 -16.03 -11.01
C LYS A 55 25.43 -16.55 -10.14
N PRO A 56 25.25 -17.88 -10.02
CA PRO A 56 24.09 -18.45 -9.36
C PRO A 56 24.01 -18.14 -7.86
N GLU A 57 25.12 -17.76 -7.22
CA GLU A 57 25.19 -17.44 -5.78
C GLU A 57 24.30 -16.24 -5.42
N TYR A 58 24.01 -15.35 -6.38
CA TYR A 58 23.05 -14.26 -6.17
C TYR A 58 21.62 -14.76 -6.01
N PHE A 59 21.26 -15.92 -6.58
CA PHE A 59 19.94 -16.52 -6.37
C PHE A 59 19.79 -17.10 -4.97
N ASP A 60 20.88 -17.55 -4.33
CA ASP A 60 20.87 -17.96 -2.93
C ASP A 60 20.65 -16.76 -2.00
N LEU A 61 21.35 -15.63 -2.27
CA LEU A 61 21.11 -14.38 -1.56
C LEU A 61 19.67 -13.87 -1.73
N LEU A 62 19.10 -14.03 -2.92
CA LEU A 62 17.69 -13.73 -3.17
C LEU A 62 16.78 -14.56 -2.26
N GLN A 63 17.03 -15.86 -2.08
CA GLN A 63 16.22 -16.70 -1.20
C GLN A 63 16.29 -16.24 0.27
N GLU A 64 17.46 -15.82 0.76
CA GLU A 64 17.60 -15.30 2.12
C GLU A 64 16.80 -14.00 2.34
N VAL A 65 16.89 -13.06 1.39
CA VAL A 65 16.09 -11.83 1.44
C VAL A 65 14.60 -12.13 1.34
N ARG A 66 14.22 -13.08 0.49
CA ARG A 66 12.84 -13.51 0.32
C ARG A 66 12.25 -14.10 1.59
N LYS A 67 13.05 -14.89 2.33
CA LYS A 67 12.66 -15.44 3.64
C LYS A 67 12.43 -14.32 4.64
N MET A 68 13.39 -13.40 4.76
CA MET A 68 13.27 -12.22 5.62
C MET A 68 12.02 -11.39 5.30
N ARG A 69 11.76 -11.10 4.01
CA ARG A 69 10.54 -10.40 3.58
C ARG A 69 9.28 -11.17 4.01
N GLY A 70 9.28 -12.49 3.88
CA GLY A 70 8.17 -13.34 4.32
C GLY A 70 7.93 -13.26 5.84
N ASP A 71 9.00 -13.23 6.63
CA ASP A 71 8.90 -13.09 8.09
C ASP A 71 8.32 -11.73 8.49
N LEU A 72 8.80 -10.64 7.88
CA LEU A 72 8.28 -9.30 8.15
C LEU A 72 6.83 -9.14 7.66
N LEU A 73 6.46 -9.71 6.51
CA LEU A 73 5.09 -9.60 6.00
C LEU A 73 4.07 -10.32 6.91
N ARG A 74 4.47 -11.42 7.59
CA ARG A 74 3.64 -12.09 8.63
C ARG A 74 3.39 -11.20 9.84
N MET A 75 4.20 -10.19 10.08
CA MET A 75 3.97 -9.26 11.18
C MET A 75 2.80 -8.32 10.89
N ILE A 76 2.55 -7.97 9.63
CA ILE A 76 1.46 -7.07 9.22
C ILE A 76 0.21 -7.86 8.77
N VAL A 77 0.38 -8.86 7.90
CA VAL A 77 -0.73 -9.62 7.32
C VAL A 77 -1.14 -10.75 8.27
N LYS A 78 -2.09 -10.48 9.16
CA LYS A 78 -2.63 -11.47 10.11
C LYS A 78 -3.81 -12.22 9.52
N ASN A 79 -3.84 -13.55 9.73
CA ASN A 79 -4.95 -14.43 9.35
C ASN A 79 -5.48 -14.19 7.91
N PRO A 80 -4.61 -14.26 6.88
CA PRO A 80 -5.02 -13.93 5.52
C PRO A 80 -6.13 -14.86 5.00
N GLU A 81 -7.17 -14.27 4.40
CA GLU A 81 -8.18 -15.01 3.66
C GLU A 81 -7.85 -15.04 2.15
N GLY A 82 -7.97 -16.22 1.53
CA GLY A 82 -7.70 -16.40 0.10
C GLY A 82 -6.33 -15.87 -0.33
N GLU A 83 -6.32 -14.94 -1.29
CA GLU A 83 -5.10 -14.36 -1.88
C GLU A 83 -4.59 -13.11 -1.14
N GLN A 84 -5.14 -12.75 0.04
CA GLN A 84 -4.77 -11.51 0.76
C GLN A 84 -3.25 -11.37 0.97
N TRP A 85 -2.56 -12.47 1.27
CA TRP A 85 -1.10 -12.49 1.40
C TRP A 85 -0.39 -12.02 0.12
N CYS A 86 -0.80 -12.59 -1.02
CA CYS A 86 -0.23 -12.28 -2.33
C CYS A 86 -0.62 -10.87 -2.78
N ILE A 87 -1.87 -10.47 -2.57
CA ILE A 87 -2.36 -9.13 -2.90
C ILE A 87 -1.56 -8.08 -2.12
N SER A 88 -1.35 -8.29 -0.82
CA SER A 88 -0.60 -7.36 0.04
C SER A 88 0.82 -7.11 -0.45
N LYS A 89 1.60 -8.17 -0.76
CA LYS A 89 2.96 -7.99 -1.31
C LYS A 89 2.94 -7.27 -2.66
N HIS A 90 1.95 -7.53 -3.51
CA HIS A 90 1.86 -6.95 -4.85
C HIS A 90 1.47 -5.48 -4.81
N LEU A 91 0.57 -5.08 -3.89
CA LEU A 91 0.23 -3.69 -3.65
C LEU A 91 1.43 -2.88 -3.17
N LEU A 92 2.20 -3.42 -2.21
CA LEU A 92 3.43 -2.77 -1.73
C LEU A 92 4.46 -2.60 -2.86
N ALA A 93 4.73 -3.68 -3.61
CA ALA A 93 5.69 -3.65 -4.72
C ALA A 93 5.29 -2.67 -5.84
N ALA A 94 4.00 -2.68 -6.23
CA ALA A 94 3.49 -1.79 -7.27
C ALA A 94 3.49 -0.32 -6.81
N SER A 95 3.13 -0.06 -5.56
CA SER A 95 3.22 1.28 -4.96
C SER A 95 4.66 1.81 -5.02
N MET A 96 5.63 1.04 -4.52
CA MET A 96 7.05 1.43 -4.55
C MET A 96 7.54 1.71 -5.97
N ARG A 97 7.16 0.86 -6.94
CA ARG A 97 7.55 1.05 -8.34
C ARG A 97 7.01 2.35 -8.93
N LEU A 98 5.77 2.69 -8.62
CA LEU A 98 5.15 3.95 -9.08
C LEU A 98 5.80 5.17 -8.41
N MET A 99 6.18 5.09 -7.13
CA MET A 99 6.98 6.14 -6.48
C MET A 99 8.29 6.39 -7.22
N GLU A 100 9.04 5.32 -7.53
CA GLU A 100 10.31 5.41 -8.24
C GLU A 100 10.16 6.00 -9.65
N VAL A 101 9.16 5.57 -10.42
CA VAL A 101 8.90 6.13 -11.77
C VAL A 101 8.43 7.58 -11.68
N GLY A 102 7.58 7.92 -10.70
CA GLY A 102 7.15 9.30 -10.45
C GLY A 102 8.32 10.22 -10.15
N THR A 103 9.26 9.79 -9.29
CA THR A 103 10.48 10.54 -8.96
C THR A 103 11.34 10.79 -10.21
N LYS A 104 11.45 9.81 -11.10
CA LYS A 104 12.14 9.98 -12.40
C LYS A 104 11.46 11.02 -13.28
N GLN A 105 10.13 10.96 -13.43
CA GLN A 105 9.39 11.98 -14.21
C GLN A 105 9.56 13.38 -13.60
N GLN A 106 9.55 13.49 -12.26
CA GLN A 106 9.77 14.76 -11.57
C GLN A 106 11.17 15.31 -11.84
N GLY A 107 12.21 14.45 -11.80
CA GLY A 107 13.58 14.83 -12.15
C GLY A 107 13.74 15.30 -13.61
N MET A 108 12.87 14.82 -14.50
CA MET A 108 12.79 15.27 -15.91
C MET A 108 11.94 16.54 -16.11
N GLY A 109 11.44 17.16 -15.04
CA GLY A 109 10.59 18.36 -15.11
C GLY A 109 9.13 18.10 -15.47
N LYS A 110 8.72 16.84 -15.64
CA LYS A 110 7.36 16.43 -16.01
C LYS A 110 6.46 16.33 -14.77
N LYS A 111 6.15 17.48 -14.18
CA LYS A 111 5.49 17.57 -12.86
C LYS A 111 4.10 16.92 -12.84
N GLU A 112 3.27 17.13 -13.86
CA GLU A 112 1.91 16.56 -13.92
C GLU A 112 1.94 15.02 -14.02
N GLU A 113 2.81 14.48 -14.87
CA GLU A 113 3.01 13.03 -14.98
C GLU A 113 3.47 12.42 -13.65
N ALA A 114 4.43 13.07 -12.99
CA ALA A 114 4.93 12.63 -11.68
C ALA A 114 3.82 12.63 -10.62
N GLN A 115 3.05 13.73 -10.49
CA GLN A 115 1.93 13.83 -9.55
C GLN A 115 0.88 12.74 -9.77
N ASN A 116 0.56 12.43 -11.02
CA ASN A 116 -0.37 11.35 -11.36
C ASN A 116 0.17 9.98 -10.89
N LEU A 117 1.47 9.72 -11.10
CA LEU A 117 2.12 8.48 -10.65
C LEU A 117 2.17 8.37 -9.12
N PHE A 118 2.52 9.46 -8.42
CA PHE A 118 2.51 9.48 -6.95
C PHE A 118 1.12 9.26 -6.39
N GLN A 119 0.09 9.85 -6.98
CA GLN A 119 -1.28 9.62 -6.54
C GLN A 119 -1.67 8.14 -6.68
N LYS A 120 -1.34 7.49 -7.80
CA LYS A 120 -1.58 6.05 -7.97
C LYS A 120 -0.79 5.22 -6.96
N ALA A 121 0.45 5.59 -6.67
CA ALA A 121 1.26 4.92 -5.65
C ALA A 121 0.58 5.00 -4.27
N TYR A 122 0.08 6.18 -3.91
CA TYR A 122 -0.65 6.42 -2.66
C TYR A 122 -1.98 5.65 -2.61
N ASP A 123 -2.74 5.61 -3.72
CA ASP A 123 -4.00 4.86 -3.82
C ASP A 123 -3.76 3.35 -3.57
N LEU A 124 -2.69 2.77 -4.15
CA LEU A 124 -2.31 1.37 -3.92
C LEU A 124 -1.85 1.10 -2.49
N TYR A 125 -1.07 1.99 -1.90
CA TYR A 125 -0.63 1.89 -0.50
C TYR A 125 -1.82 1.99 0.46
N SER A 126 -2.77 2.86 0.13
CA SER A 126 -4.01 3.02 0.91
C SER A 126 -4.88 1.77 0.84
N LEU A 127 -4.95 1.11 -0.31
CA LEU A 127 -5.63 -0.17 -0.47
C LEU A 127 -4.98 -1.29 0.35
N PHE A 128 -3.64 -1.33 0.41
CA PHE A 128 -2.92 -2.30 1.25
C PHE A 128 -3.35 -2.20 2.72
N TRP A 129 -3.42 -0.98 3.26
CA TRP A 129 -3.87 -0.74 4.63
C TRP A 129 -5.36 -1.02 4.82
N GLY A 130 -6.19 -0.60 3.87
CA GLY A 130 -7.63 -0.87 3.89
C GLY A 130 -7.97 -2.36 4.03
N ILE A 131 -7.20 -3.21 3.33
CA ILE A 131 -7.34 -4.67 3.41
C ILE A 131 -6.81 -5.21 4.74
N ASN A 132 -5.59 -4.83 5.14
CA ASN A 132 -4.93 -5.44 6.30
C ASN A 132 -5.46 -4.96 7.66
N MET A 133 -6.10 -3.80 7.72
CA MET A 133 -6.84 -3.35 8.90
C MET A 133 -8.30 -3.86 8.93
N HIS A 134 -8.71 -4.70 7.98
CA HIS A 134 -10.08 -5.22 7.85
C HIS A 134 -11.17 -4.13 7.87
N VAL A 135 -10.83 -2.92 7.40
CA VAL A 135 -11.77 -1.81 7.25
C VAL A 135 -12.52 -1.86 5.92
N VAL A 136 -12.04 -2.68 4.97
CA VAL A 136 -12.75 -3.03 3.75
C VAL A 136 -13.20 -4.48 3.84
N GLY A 137 -14.50 -4.73 3.97
CA GLY A 137 -15.05 -6.05 3.68
C GLY A 137 -15.10 -6.26 2.17
N VAL A 138 -14.76 -7.46 1.68
CA VAL A 138 -14.90 -7.81 0.24
C VAL A 138 -16.35 -7.58 -0.25
N SER A 139 -17.32 -7.69 0.65
CA SER A 139 -18.73 -7.36 0.44
C SER A 139 -19.04 -5.88 0.24
N ASP A 140 -18.16 -4.97 0.67
CA ASP A 140 -18.31 -3.51 0.54
C ASP A 140 -17.80 -3.01 -0.82
N VAL A 141 -17.04 -3.84 -1.54
CA VAL A 141 -16.63 -3.64 -2.94
C VAL A 141 -17.77 -4.03 -3.91
N LYS A 142 -19.03 -4.01 -3.44
CA LYS A 142 -20.17 -4.25 -4.31
C LYS A 142 -20.36 -3.07 -5.25
N LYS A 143 -19.86 -3.30 -6.47
CA LYS A 143 -19.92 -2.47 -7.69
C LYS A 143 -19.09 -1.20 -7.59
N ILE A 144 -17.95 -1.23 -8.30
CA ILE A 144 -17.37 0.00 -8.83
C ILE A 144 -18.46 0.58 -9.73
N ASP A 145 -19.19 1.61 -9.25
CA ASP A 145 -20.11 2.37 -10.08
C ASP A 145 -19.34 2.86 -11.31
N GLU A 146 -19.95 2.78 -12.49
CA GLU A 146 -19.30 3.16 -13.76
C GLU A 146 -18.79 4.62 -13.75
N GLY A 147 -19.34 5.47 -12.87
CA GLY A 147 -18.88 6.86 -12.62
C GLY A 147 -17.67 7.00 -11.69
N ALA A 148 -17.19 5.95 -11.02
CA ALA A 148 -16.00 6.01 -10.15
C ALA A 148 -14.67 6.01 -10.93
N LEU A 149 -14.73 5.84 -12.26
CA LEU A 149 -13.60 5.86 -13.18
C LEU A 149 -13.50 7.18 -13.97
N ASP A 150 -14.31 8.19 -13.63
CA ASP A 150 -14.39 9.41 -14.41
C ASP A 150 -13.11 10.26 -14.23
N LYS A 151 -12.44 10.55 -15.35
CA LYS A 151 -11.12 11.20 -15.38
C LYS A 151 -11.16 12.71 -15.09
N HIS A 152 -12.33 13.25 -14.74
CA HIS A 152 -12.58 14.68 -14.59
C HIS A 152 -13.00 15.14 -13.19
N ASP A 153 -12.98 14.27 -12.18
CA ASP A 153 -13.31 14.67 -10.82
C ASP A 153 -12.14 15.40 -10.14
N GLU A 154 -12.24 16.73 -10.02
CA GLU A 154 -11.32 17.58 -9.23
C GLU A 154 -11.35 17.24 -7.72
N LYS A 155 -12.35 16.48 -7.25
CA LYS A 155 -12.41 15.93 -5.89
C LYS A 155 -12.74 14.43 -5.94
N LYS A 156 -11.74 13.58 -5.73
CA LYS A 156 -11.90 12.13 -5.62
C LYS A 156 -12.78 11.75 -4.42
N THR A 157 -14.10 11.69 -4.62
CA THR A 157 -15.08 11.30 -3.59
C THR A 157 -15.44 9.81 -3.61
N GLY A 158 -14.78 9.04 -4.49
CA GLY A 158 -14.94 7.59 -4.62
C GLY A 158 -14.16 6.76 -3.58
N PHE A 159 -14.26 5.44 -3.70
CA PHE A 159 -13.71 4.44 -2.75
C PHE A 159 -12.23 4.65 -2.40
N MET A 160 -11.37 4.88 -3.40
CA MET A 160 -9.94 5.13 -3.18
C MET A 160 -9.67 6.44 -2.41
N GLY A 161 -10.47 7.47 -2.62
CA GLY A 161 -10.36 8.73 -1.88
C GLY A 161 -10.63 8.54 -0.38
N LYS A 162 -11.66 7.76 -0.05
CA LYS A 162 -12.00 7.41 1.34
C LYS A 162 -10.90 6.61 2.03
N LEU A 163 -10.31 5.64 1.32
CA LEU A 163 -9.16 4.88 1.82
C LEU A 163 -7.95 5.78 2.07
N GLY A 164 -7.67 6.70 1.16
CA GLY A 164 -6.58 7.66 1.31
C GLY A 164 -6.75 8.57 2.53
N GLU A 165 -7.96 9.05 2.79
CA GLU A 165 -8.26 9.87 3.99
C GLU A 165 -8.17 9.04 5.28
N LEU A 166 -8.60 7.78 5.23
CA LEU A 166 -8.46 6.86 6.36
C LEU A 166 -6.98 6.61 6.67
N VAL A 167 -6.16 6.26 5.69
CA VAL A 167 -4.72 6.07 5.88
C VAL A 167 -4.08 7.33 6.42
N LYS A 168 -4.39 8.49 5.86
CA LYS A 168 -3.85 9.78 6.35
C LYS A 168 -4.11 10.02 7.84
N LYS A 169 -5.27 9.61 8.36
CA LYS A 169 -5.66 9.78 9.78
C LYS A 169 -5.19 8.62 10.65
N ALA A 170 -5.15 7.41 10.09
CA ALA A 170 -4.79 6.19 10.78
C ALA A 170 -3.27 6.07 10.97
N ILE A 171 -2.51 6.50 9.98
CA ILE A 171 -1.09 6.25 9.80
C ILE A 171 -0.43 7.63 9.75
N ASP A 172 -0.37 8.27 10.91
CA ASP A 172 0.27 9.57 11.11
C ASP A 172 1.56 9.36 11.92
N CYS A 173 2.68 9.19 11.20
CA CYS A 173 4.04 9.09 11.76
C CYS A 173 4.44 10.28 12.66
N CYS A 174 3.74 11.42 12.60
CA CYS A 174 4.17 12.64 13.27
C CYS A 174 3.70 12.75 14.74
N ILE A 175 3.13 11.68 15.30
CA ILE A 175 2.53 11.66 16.66
C ILE A 175 3.39 10.85 17.66
N GLU A 176 4.62 10.46 17.28
CA GLU A 176 5.63 9.94 18.23
C GLU A 176 6.26 11.04 19.10
#